data_AF-A0A846HWB0-F1
#
_entry.id   AF-A0A846HWB0-F1
#
_cell.length_a   1.000
_cell.length_b   1.000
_cell.length_c   1.000
_cell.angle_alpha   90.00
_cell.angle_beta   90.00
_cell.angle_gamma   90.00
#
_symmetry.space_group_name_H-M   'P 1'
#
loop_
_entity.id
_entity.type
_entity.pdbx_description
1 polymer ?
#
loop_
_entity_poly.entity_id
_entity_poly.type
_entity_poly.pdbx_seq_one_letter_code
_entity_poly.pdbx_strand_id
1 'polypeptide(L)' 'MEGQALVMTMRVIINLFSYWTRAYYGRNFNLLTQVKGKYDSENIFRFPQSIPPATECD' A
#
# COMPACT_ATOMS: atom_id res chain seq x y z
N MET A 1 -14.83 4.41 -24.39
CA MET A 1 -15.01 5.29 -23.22
C MET A 1 -14.61 4.62 -21.89
N GLU A 2 -14.64 3.29 -21.78
CA GLU A 2 -14.27 2.56 -20.54
C GLU A 2 -12.79 2.68 -20.15
N GLY A 3 -11.87 2.79 -21.12
CA GLY A 3 -10.43 2.88 -20.84
C GLY A 3 -10.00 4.14 -20.07
N GLN A 4 -10.68 5.28 -20.25
CA GLN A 4 -10.37 6.53 -19.55
C GLN A 4 -10.85 6.50 -18.08
N ALA A 5 -12.01 5.89 -17.83
CA ALA A 5 -12.55 5.74 -16.48
C ALA A 5 -11.65 4.86 -15.62
N LEU A 6 -11.15 3.74 -16.14
CA LEU A 6 -10.23 2.85 -15.42
C LEU A 6 -8.92 3.57 -15.03
N VAL A 7 -8.34 4.33 -15.95
CA VAL A 7 -7.11 5.10 -15.72
C VAL A 7 -7.32 6.21 -14.68
N MET A 8 -8.45 6.91 -14.70
CA MET A 8 -8.81 7.90 -13.68
C MET A 8 -8.95 7.26 -12.30
N THR A 9 -9.64 6.12 -12.20
CA THR A 9 -9.84 5.42 -10.92
C THR A 9 -8.53 4.92 -10.33
N MET A 10 -7.62 4.36 -11.15
CA MET A 10 -6.29 3.95 -10.68
C MET A 10 -5.46 5.14 -10.19
N ARG A 11 -5.48 6.28 -10.90
CA ARG A 11 -4.78 7.51 -10.48
C ARG A 11 -5.30 8.06 -9.16
N VAL A 12 -6.62 8.03 -8.96
CA VAL A 12 -7.23 8.43 -7.69
C VAL A 12 -6.78 7.50 -6.56
N ILE A 13 -6.87 6.18 -6.74
CA ILE A 13 -6.46 5.20 -5.72
C ILE A 13 -4.97 5.32 -5.36
N ILE A 14 -4.08 5.47 -6.35
CA ILE A 14 -2.62 5.65 -6.13
C ILE A 14 -2.32 6.95 -5.38
N ASN A 15 -3.01 8.04 -5.71
CA ASN A 15 -2.84 9.31 -5.01
C ASN A 15 -3.35 9.25 -3.58
N LEU A 16 -4.50 8.61 -3.33
CA LEU A 16 -4.98 8.38 -1.98
C LEU A 16 -3.95 7.55 -1.21
N PHE A 17 -3.49 6.41 -1.76
CA PHE A 17 -2.46 5.56 -1.15
C PHE A 17 -1.23 6.37 -0.73
N SER A 18 -0.66 7.13 -1.64
CA SER A 18 0.53 7.96 -1.39
C SER A 18 0.28 9.04 -0.34
N TYR A 19 -0.92 9.62 -0.30
CA TYR A 19 -1.28 10.66 0.67
C TYR A 19 -1.39 10.10 2.09
N TRP A 20 -2.20 9.07 2.30
CA TRP A 20 -2.43 8.57 3.66
C TRP A 20 -1.23 7.80 4.21
N THR A 21 -0.50 7.03 3.38
CA THR A 21 0.72 6.35 3.85
C THR A 21 1.75 7.36 4.36
N ARG A 22 1.93 8.48 3.65
CA ARG A 22 2.79 9.57 4.10
C ARG A 22 2.25 10.30 5.32
N ALA A 23 0.94 10.56 5.39
CA ALA A 23 0.31 11.29 6.50
C ALA A 23 0.37 10.50 7.82
N TYR A 24 0.14 9.19 7.79
CA TYR A 24 0.09 8.36 8.99
C TYR A 24 1.45 7.76 9.38
N TYR A 25 2.27 7.34 8.41
CA TYR A 25 3.50 6.59 8.70
C TYR A 25 4.78 7.36 8.33
N GLY A 26 4.71 8.30 7.39
CA GLY A 26 5.85 9.10 6.96
C GLY A 26 7.07 8.23 6.61
N ARG A 27 8.23 8.56 7.19
CA ARG A 27 9.47 7.81 6.96
C ARG A 27 9.46 6.39 7.54
N ASN A 28 8.54 6.08 8.45
CA ASN A 28 8.46 4.76 9.09
C ASN A 28 7.78 3.73 8.21
N PHE A 29 7.14 4.13 7.10
CA PHE A 29 6.42 3.22 6.22
C PHE A 29 7.27 2.01 5.79
N ASN A 30 8.51 2.25 5.37
CA ASN A 30 9.42 1.18 4.93
C ASN A 30 9.86 0.23 6.06
N LEU A 31 9.90 0.69 7.31
CA LEU A 31 10.21 -0.17 8.46
C LEU A 31 8.98 -1.01 8.84
N LEU A 32 7.79 -0.42 8.74
CA LEU A 32 6.54 -1.09 9.04
C LEU A 32 6.20 -2.18 8.00
N THR A 33 6.55 -2.00 6.72
CA THR A 33 6.41 -3.05 5.71
C THR A 33 7.33 -4.25 5.99
N GLN A 34 8.54 -4.01 6.53
CA GLN A 34 9.45 -5.08 6.97
C GLN A 34 8.92 -5.81 8.21
N VAL A 35 8.40 -5.08 9.21
CA VAL A 35 7.74 -5.68 10.37
C VAL A 35 6.53 -6.51 9.94
N LYS A 36 5.70 -5.98 9.04
CA LYS A 36 4.55 -6.69 8.46
C LYS A 36 5.01 -7.97 7.76
N GLY A 37 6.05 -7.91 6.93
CA GLY A 37 6.61 -9.08 6.27
C GLY A 37 7.09 -10.16 7.25
N LYS A 38 7.72 -9.77 8.36
CA LYS A 38 8.20 -10.71 9.38
C LYS A 38 7.08 -11.46 10.11
N TYR A 39 5.96 -10.78 10.40
CA TYR A 39 4.91 -11.33 11.27
C TYR A 39 3.62 -11.73 10.54
N ASP A 40 3.43 -11.27 9.31
CA ASP A 40 2.27 -11.56 8.46
C ASP A 40 2.67 -11.54 6.98
N SER A 41 3.64 -12.39 6.61
CA SER A 41 4.16 -12.54 5.25
C SER A 41 3.07 -12.91 4.24
N GLU A 42 2.10 -13.74 4.64
CA GLU A 42 0.95 -14.13 3.81
C GLU A 42 -0.13 -13.03 3.72
N ASN A 43 0.06 -11.91 4.43
CA ASN A 43 -0.85 -10.77 4.46
C ASN A 43 -2.30 -11.17 4.80
N ILE A 44 -2.45 -12.03 5.81
CA ILE A 44 -3.73 -12.53 6.34
C ILE A 44 -4.54 -11.36 6.91
N PHE A 45 -3.89 -10.44 7.63
CA PHE A 45 -4.53 -9.24 8.18
C PHE A 45 -4.49 -8.09 7.17
N ARG A 46 -5.43 -8.09 6.22
CA ARG A 46 -5.54 -7.08 5.15
C ARG A 46 -6.89 -6.35 5.15
N PHE A 47 -6.85 -5.05 4.89
CA PHE A 47 -8.02 -4.17 4.76
C PHE A 47 -7.67 -2.97 3.85
N PRO A 48 -8.61 -2.12 3.40
CA PRO A 48 -8.34 -1.10 2.37
C PRO A 48 -7.18 -0.11 2.65
N GLN A 49 -6.76 0.03 3.91
CA GLN A 49 -5.65 0.88 4.34
C GLN A 49 -4.57 0.11 5.14
N SER A 50 -4.51 -1.22 5.01
CA SER A 50 -3.47 -2.01 5.67
C SER A 50 -2.09 -1.75 5.03
N ILE A 51 -1.04 -1.81 5.85
CA ILE A 51 0.34 -1.82 5.37
C ILE A 51 0.61 -3.15 4.65
N PRO A 52 1.12 -3.15 3.40
CA PRO A 52 1.50 -4.38 2.73
C PRO A 52 2.81 -4.95 3.31
N PRO A 53 3.04 -6.27 3.26
CA PRO A 53 4.36 -6.81 3.52
C PRO A 53 5.37 -6.26 2.51
N ALA A 54 6.63 -6.08 2.93
CA ALA A 54 7.70 -5.80 1.98
C ALA A 54 7.75 -6.95 0.95
N THR A 55 7.72 -6.63 -0.34
CA THR A 55 7.99 -7.61 -1.38
C THR A 55 9.43 -8.08 -1.21
N GLU A 56 9.66 -9.38 -1.05
CA GLU A 56 11.01 -9.93 -1.15
C GLU A 56 11.56 -9.51 -2.53
N CYS A 57 12.71 -8.85 -2.54
CA CYS A 57 13.43 -8.62 -3.78
C CYS A 57 14.03 -9.97 -4.20
N ASP A 58 13.46 -10.60 -5.23
CA ASP A 58 14.21 -11.58 -6.04
C ASP A 58 15.32 -10.87 -6.83
#